data_AF-A0A929B0B9-F1
#
_entry.id   AF-A0A929B0B9-F1
#
_cell.length_a   1.000
_cell.length_b   1.000
_cell.length_c   1.000
_cell.angle_alpha   90.00
_cell.angle_beta   90.00
_cell.angle_gamma   90.00
#
_symmetry.space_group_name_H-M   'P 1'
#
loop_
_entity.id
_entity.type
_entity.pdbx_description
1 polymer ?
#
loop_
_entity_poly.entity_id
_entity_poly.type
_entity_poly.pdbx_seq_one_letter_code
_entity_poly.pdbx_strand_id
1 'polypeptide(L)' 'MAIRPVSVEVLEGTLKPAQISAQIERDKLIDISQKLINLIYEYPVKKLPDEIDKQLTKLPGGEQWFS' A
#
# COMPACT_ATOMS: atom_id res chain seq x y z
N MET A 1 15.02 1.92 13.16
CA MET A 1 15.10 2.94 12.07
C MET A 1 15.38 2.20 10.77
N ALA A 2 14.39 1.99 9.91
CA ALA A 2 14.58 1.23 8.66
C ALA A 2 13.92 1.88 7.42
N ILE A 3 13.19 2.99 7.59
CA ILE A 3 12.48 3.60 6.46
C ILE A 3 13.44 4.30 5.48
N ARG A 4 14.47 4.99 5.96
CA ARG A 4 15.42 5.72 5.09
C ARG A 4 16.26 4.83 4.17
N PRO A 5 16.92 3.75 4.63
CA PRO A 5 17.73 2.92 3.73
C PRO A 5 16.89 2.14 2.71
N VAL A 6 15.70 1.65 3.09
CA VAL A 6 14.81 0.92 2.16
C VAL A 6 14.09 1.86 1.19
N SER A 7 13.84 3.12 1.58
CA SER A 7 13.31 4.14 0.65
C SER A 7 14.24 4.44 -0.53
N VAL A 8 15.52 4.08 -0.45
CA VAL A 8 16.49 4.26 -1.54
C VAL A 8 16.35 3.18 -2.61
N GLU A 9 15.73 2.03 -2.34
CA GLU A 9 15.59 0.92 -3.31
C GLU A 9 14.30 1.01 -4.16
N VAL A 10 13.58 2.13 -4.14
CA VAL A 10 12.45 2.33 -5.06
C VAL A 10 12.98 2.67 -6.45
N LEU A 11 12.77 1.77 -7.41
CA LEU A 11 13.29 1.85 -8.79
C LEU A 11 14.82 1.95 -8.86
N GLU A 12 15.54 1.03 -8.20
CA GLU A 12 17.02 0.95 -8.25
C GLU A 12 17.75 2.24 -7.82
N GLY A 13 17.12 3.08 -6.98
CA GLY A 13 17.70 4.36 -6.56
C GLY A 13 17.59 5.49 -7.59
N THR A 14 16.81 5.29 -8.65
CA THR A 14 16.64 6.28 -9.74
C THR A 14 15.70 7.43 -9.35
N LEU A 15 14.73 7.19 -8.46
CA LEU A 15 13.76 8.21 -8.05
C LEU A 15 14.06 8.74 -6.65
N LYS A 16 14.22 10.06 -6.55
CA LYS A 16 14.31 10.75 -5.25
C LYS A 16 12.96 10.70 -4.53
N PRO A 17 12.92 10.71 -3.18
CA PRO A 17 11.67 10.71 -2.42
C PRO A 17 10.66 11.80 -2.81
N ALA A 18 11.14 12.98 -3.23
CA ALA A 18 10.29 14.06 -3.72
C ALA A 18 9.62 13.74 -5.07
N GLN A 19 10.30 13.02 -5.96
CA GLN A 19 9.75 12.60 -7.24
C GLN A 19 8.70 11.51 -7.04
N ILE A 20 8.96 10.57 -6.13
CA ILE A 20 7.98 9.56 -5.71
C ILE A 20 6.75 10.24 -5.10
N SER A 21 6.94 11.19 -4.18
CA SER A 21 5.83 11.91 -3.56
C SER A 21 4.99 12.72 -4.56
N ALA A 22 5.61 13.24 -5.62
CA ALA A 22 4.91 13.95 -6.70
C ALA A 22 4.10 13.02 -7.62
N GLN A 23 4.47 11.74 -7.70
CA GLN A 23 3.74 10.72 -8.47
C GLN A 23 2.59 10.08 -7.69
N ILE A 24 2.54 10.26 -6.38
CA ILE A 24 1.47 9.71 -5.53
C ILE A 24 0.22 10.60 -5.63
N GLU A 25 -0.85 10.01 -6.11
CA GLU A 25 -2.20 10.58 -6.03
C GLU A 25 -2.70 10.49 -4.58
N ARG A 26 -2.45 11.54 -3.78
CA ARG A 26 -2.72 11.56 -2.33
C ARG A 26 -4.18 11.28 -1.98
N ASP A 27 -5.12 11.79 -2.76
CA ASP A 27 -6.55 11.56 -2.52
C ASP A 27 -6.92 10.09 -2.69
N LYS A 28 -6.34 9.40 -3.69
CA LYS A 28 -6.50 7.95 -3.86
C LYS A 28 -5.88 7.19 -2.70
N LEU A 29 -4.71 7.62 -2.21
CA LEU A 29 -4.07 6.98 -1.06
C LEU A 29 -4.93 7.08 0.21
N ILE A 30 -5.54 8.24 0.43
CA ILE A 30 -6.46 8.47 1.56
C ILE A 30 -7.71 7.59 1.41
N ASP A 31 -8.32 7.54 0.23
CA ASP A 31 -9.49 6.70 -0.05
C ASP A 31 -9.21 5.21 0.18
N ILE A 32 -8.07 4.70 -0.32
CA ILE A 32 -7.64 3.32 -0.11
C ILE A 32 -7.42 3.05 1.38
N SER A 33 -6.75 3.98 2.07
CA SER A 33 -6.50 3.85 3.52
C SER A 33 -7.81 3.78 4.30
N GLN A 34 -8.78 4.63 3.97
CA GLN A 34 -10.09 4.63 4.62
C GLN A 34 -10.84 3.32 4.36
N LYS A 35 -10.80 2.80 3.13
CA LYS A 35 -11.40 1.50 2.79
C LYS A 35 -10.80 0.37 3.62
N LEU A 36 -9.47 0.33 3.77
CA LEU A 36 -8.80 -0.68 4.58
C LEU A 36 -9.15 -0.59 6.06
N ILE A 37 -9.25 0.63 6.61
CA ILE A 37 -9.69 0.85 8.00
C ILE A 37 -11.14 0.39 8.19
N ASN A 38 -12.02 0.64 7.22
CA ASN A 38 -13.43 0.23 7.31
C ASN A 38 -13.59 -1.29 7.40
N LEU A 39 -12.68 -2.08 6.81
CA LEU A 39 -12.71 -3.54 6.92
C LEU A 39 -12.67 -4.02 8.37
N ILE A 40 -12.01 -3.29 9.28
CA ILE A 40 -11.92 -3.62 10.71
C ILE A 40 -13.31 -3.65 11.36
N TYR A 41 -14.22 -2.80 10.89
CA TYR A 41 -15.58 -2.71 11.39
C TYR A 41 -16.55 -3.64 10.64
N GLU A 42 -16.23 -4.01 9.40
CA GLU A 42 -17.07 -4.84 8.54
C GLU A 42 -16.82 -6.34 8.70
N TYR A 43 -15.59 -6.75 9.05
CA TYR A 43 -15.20 -8.15 9.09
C TYR A 43 -14.74 -8.60 10.49
N PRO A 44 -15.09 -9.83 10.90
CA PRO A 44 -14.54 -10.39 12.12
C PRO A 44 -13.03 -10.59 12.00
N VAL A 45 -12.31 -10.46 13.11
CA VAL A 45 -10.83 -10.55 13.19
C VAL A 45 -10.26 -11.76 12.46
N LYS A 46 -10.95 -12.91 12.47
CA LYS A 46 -10.50 -14.14 11.79
C LYS A 46 -10.50 -14.06 10.26
N LYS A 47 -11.35 -13.22 9.67
CA LYS A 47 -11.48 -13.03 8.20
C LYS A 47 -10.82 -11.75 7.71
N LEU A 48 -10.44 -10.87 8.62
CA LEU A 48 -9.87 -9.58 8.31
C LEU A 48 -8.57 -9.69 7.49
N PRO A 49 -7.61 -10.60 7.80
CA PRO A 49 -6.39 -10.75 6.99
C PRO A 49 -6.70 -11.10 5.53
N ASP A 50 -7.56 -12.11 5.29
CA ASP A 50 -7.92 -12.55 3.95
C ASP A 50 -8.58 -11.43 3.14
N GLU A 51 -9.38 -10.58 3.79
CA GLU A 51 -10.06 -9.48 3.11
C GLU A 51 -9.12 -8.31 2.83
N ILE A 52 -8.17 -8.02 3.73
CA ILE A 52 -7.10 -7.05 3.49
C ILE A 52 -6.27 -7.50 2.28
N ASP A 53 -5.85 -8.77 2.24
CA ASP A 53 -5.05 -9.30 1.13
C ASP A 53 -5.79 -9.17 -0.21
N LYS A 54 -7.08 -9.48 -0.25
CA LYS A 54 -7.92 -9.26 -1.45
C LYS A 54 -8.02 -7.80 -1.88
N GLN A 55 -8.00 -6.84 -0.96
CA GLN A 55 -7.99 -5.42 -1.36
C GLN A 55 -6.61 -4.99 -1.84
N LEU A 56 -5.54 -5.52 -1.25
CA LEU A 56 -4.17 -5.24 -1.66
C LEU A 56 -3.84 -5.81 -3.05
N THR A 57 -4.34 -7.01 -3.39
CA THR A 57 -4.14 -7.59 -4.73
C THR A 57 -4.75 -6.75 -5.86
N LYS A 58 -5.81 -5.98 -5.57
CA LYS A 58 -6.45 -5.07 -6.54
C LYS A 58 -5.65 -3.78 -6.78
N LEU A 59 -4.63 -3.50 -5.97
CA LEU A 59 -3.78 -2.33 -6.17
C LEU A 59 -2.76 -2.62 -7.28
N PRO A 60 -2.30 -1.58 -8.01
CA PRO A 60 -1.25 -1.76 -9.01
C PRO A 60 -0.01 -2.45 -8.43
N GLY A 61 0.41 -3.57 -9.03
CA GLY A 61 1.52 -4.40 -8.54
C GLY A 61 1.19 -5.31 -7.35
N GLY A 62 -0.04 -5.26 -6.83
CA GLY A 62 -0.50 -6.05 -5.69
C GLY A 62 -0.44 -7.55 -5.95
N GLU A 63 -0.91 -8.02 -7.10
CA GLU A 63 -0.85 -9.45 -7.46
C GLU A 63 0.59 -10.01 -7.45
N GLN A 64 1.59 -9.19 -7.82
CA GLN A 64 2.99 -9.61 -7.87
C GLN A 64 3.62 -9.77 -6.49
N TRP A 65 3.06 -9.15 -5.45
CA TRP A 65 3.54 -9.29 -4.07
C TRP A 65 3.08 -10.59 -3.41
N PHE A 66 2.01 -11.19 -3.91
CA PHE A 66 1.45 -12.45 -3.40
C PHE A 66 1.78 -13.66 -4.30
N SER A 67 2.56 -13.45 -5.37
CA SER A 67 2.98 -14.47 -6.33
C SER A 67 4.29 -15.17 -5.96
#